data_AF-A0A433PQG2-F1
#
_entry.id   AF-A0A433PQG2-F1
#
_cell.length_a   1.000
_cell.length_b   1.000
_cell.length_c   1.000
_cell.angle_alpha   90.00
_cell.angle_beta   90.00
_cell.angle_gamma   90.00
#
_symmetry.space_group_name_H-M   'P 1'
#
loop_
_entity.id
_entity.type
_entity.pdbx_description
1 polymer ?
#
loop_
_entity_poly.entity_id
_entity_poly.type
_entity_poly.pdbx_seq_one_letter_code
_entity_poly.pdbx_strand_id
1 'polypeptide(L)'
;MAEYVWHSRHAFAGATVLEVPVGSFSFVWLDSSIPSFTTPNIRIPTLQGTSLPSLILARLPPALRPCLIVTDLAPILSNIRASFILNDVTPDDGHVWVRELLWGEFGPTGVDAVVEEIGEKWPGRKIDWILGSDTFYDPKGGWW
;
A
#
# COMPACT_ATOMS: atom_id res chain seq x y z
N MET A 1 -10.28 3.64 -3.92
CA MET A 1 -9.53 3.85 -2.65
C MET A 1 -8.67 5.12 -2.64
N ALA A 2 -7.84 5.37 -3.67
CA ALA A 2 -6.93 6.53 -3.70
C ALA A 2 -7.62 7.91 -3.50
N GLU A 3 -8.82 8.11 -4.09
CA GLU A 3 -9.62 9.34 -3.91
C GLU A 3 -9.98 9.57 -2.44
N TYR A 4 -10.49 8.53 -1.78
CA TYR A 4 -10.82 8.57 -0.36
C TYR A 4 -9.58 8.93 0.49
N VAL A 5 -8.45 8.28 0.22
CA VAL A 5 -7.20 8.58 0.93
C VAL A 5 -6.76 10.02 0.72
N TRP A 6 -6.89 10.57 -0.49
CA TRP A 6 -6.59 11.98 -0.74
C TRP A 6 -7.45 12.90 0.12
N HIS A 7 -8.77 12.70 0.14
CA HIS A 7 -9.68 13.58 0.89
C HIS A 7 -9.60 13.39 2.41
N SER A 8 -9.30 12.18 2.87
CA SER A 8 -9.24 11.81 4.30
C SER A 8 -7.83 11.74 4.86
N ARG A 9 -6.80 12.19 4.12
CA ARG A 9 -5.36 12.05 4.46
C ARG A 9 -4.97 12.47 5.89
N HIS A 10 -5.67 13.44 6.47
CA HIS A 10 -5.43 13.92 7.83
C HIS A 10 -5.73 12.87 8.91
N ALA A 11 -6.64 11.92 8.65
CA ALA A 11 -6.98 10.84 9.57
C ALA A 11 -5.83 9.83 9.76
N PHE A 12 -4.87 9.80 8.83
CA PHE A 12 -3.71 8.92 8.86
C PHE A 12 -2.47 9.59 9.49
N ALA A 13 -2.57 10.85 9.93
CA ALA A 13 -1.43 11.58 10.49
C ALA A 13 -0.88 10.86 11.73
N GLY A 14 0.41 10.51 11.72
CA GLY A 14 1.04 9.82 12.83
C GLY A 14 0.51 8.40 13.08
N ALA A 15 -0.15 7.77 12.11
CA ALA A 15 -0.61 6.39 12.18
C ALA A 15 0.39 5.41 11.54
N THR A 16 0.24 4.12 11.82
CA THR A 16 0.83 3.02 11.04
C THR A 16 -0.25 2.41 10.16
N VAL A 17 -0.01 2.38 8.85
CA VAL A 17 -0.98 1.94 7.85
C VAL A 17 -0.42 0.73 7.11
N LEU A 18 -1.17 -0.37 7.10
CA LEU A 18 -0.88 -1.55 6.30
C LEU A 18 -1.73 -1.51 5.02
N GLU A 19 -1.10 -1.43 3.85
CA GLU A 19 -1.76 -1.69 2.59
C GLU A 19 -1.61 -3.17 2.22
N VAL A 20 -2.75 -3.84 2.07
CA VAL A 20 -2.84 -5.24 1.66
C VAL A 20 -3.14 -5.33 0.17
N PRO A 21 -2.55 -6.32 -0.54
CA PRO A 21 -2.75 -6.47 -1.98
C PRO A 21 -4.18 -6.89 -2.31
N VAL A 22 -4.52 -6.80 -3.59
CA VAL A 22 -5.73 -7.44 -4.12
C VAL A 22 -5.52 -8.96 -4.10
N GLY A 23 -6.40 -9.70 -3.41
CA GLY A 23 -6.39 -11.16 -3.49
C GLY A 23 -6.60 -11.59 -4.94
N SER A 24 -5.64 -12.34 -5.49
CA SER A 24 -5.67 -12.98 -6.82
C SER A 24 -5.78 -12.04 -8.01
N PHE A 25 -4.66 -11.89 -8.74
CA PHE A 25 -4.52 -11.47 -10.15
C PHE A 25 -5.76 -10.82 -10.79
N SER A 26 -6.06 -9.58 -10.43
CA SER A 26 -7.03 -8.77 -11.15
C SER A 26 -6.30 -7.62 -11.82
N PHE A 27 -6.16 -7.71 -13.14
CA PHE A 27 -5.70 -6.61 -13.99
C PHE A 27 -6.76 -5.51 -13.95
N VAL A 28 -6.60 -4.54 -13.06
CA VAL A 28 -7.41 -3.32 -13.11
C VAL A 28 -6.78 -2.41 -14.16
N TRP A 29 -7.40 -2.36 -15.34
CA TRP A 29 -7.21 -1.26 -16.27
C TRP A 29 -7.82 -0.01 -15.63
N LEU A 30 -7.00 0.92 -15.19
CA LEU A 30 -7.45 2.29 -14.99
C LEU A 30 -7.80 2.83 -16.38
N ASP A 31 -9.09 3.02 -16.61
CA ASP A 31 -9.62 3.70 -17.79
C ASP A 31 -8.92 5.07 -17.93
N SER A 32 -8.30 5.29 -19.09
CA SER A 32 -7.63 6.55 -19.45
C SER A 32 -8.61 7.72 -19.62
N SER A 33 -9.91 7.48 -19.44
CA SER A 33 -10.98 8.48 -19.42
C SER A 33 -11.17 9.21 -18.08
N ILE A 34 -10.51 8.79 -16.98
CA ILE A 34 -10.63 9.51 -15.70
C ILE A 34 -10.00 10.90 -15.87
N PRO A 35 -10.80 11.99 -15.88
CA PRO A 35 -10.28 13.32 -16.13
C PRO A 35 -9.44 13.71 -14.93
N SER A 36 -8.13 13.89 -15.15
CA SER A 36 -7.21 14.64 -14.29
C SER A 36 -7.51 14.51 -12.79
N PHE A 37 -7.06 13.41 -12.18
CA PHE A 37 -6.94 13.34 -10.74
C PHE A 37 -6.12 14.55 -10.28
N THR A 38 -6.73 15.49 -9.56
CA THR A 38 -6.10 16.73 -9.09
C THR A 38 -5.07 16.51 -7.97
N THR A 39 -4.57 15.29 -7.80
CA THR A 39 -3.37 15.02 -7.02
C THR A 39 -2.17 15.59 -7.75
N PRO A 40 -1.37 16.47 -7.14
CA PRO A 40 -0.25 17.10 -7.82
C PRO A 40 0.78 16.03 -8.24
N ASN A 41 0.97 15.88 -9.55
CA ASN A 41 2.11 15.23 -10.21
C ASN A 41 2.52 13.81 -9.72
N ILE A 42 1.56 12.89 -9.52
CA ILE A 42 1.94 11.47 -9.30
C ILE A 42 2.32 10.82 -10.64
N ARG A 43 3.50 10.21 -10.71
CA ARG A 43 4.03 9.52 -11.91
C ARG A 43 3.96 8.01 -11.71
N ILE A 44 3.32 7.30 -12.62
CA ILE A 44 3.15 5.84 -12.53
C ILE A 44 3.78 5.18 -13.75
N PRO A 45 4.77 4.27 -13.59
CA PRO A 45 5.44 3.62 -14.71
C PRO A 45 4.57 2.55 -15.39
N THR A 46 3.72 1.86 -14.62
CA THR A 46 2.82 0.80 -15.08
C THR A 46 1.54 0.83 -14.24
N LEU A 47 0.39 0.44 -14.80
CA LEU A 47 -0.89 0.45 -14.05
C LEU A 47 -1.04 -0.71 -13.05
N GLN A 48 -0.05 -1.59 -12.91
CA GLN A 48 -0.13 -2.77 -12.06
C GLN A 48 0.54 -2.54 -10.70
N GLY A 49 -0.23 -2.78 -9.62
CA GLY A 49 0.31 -2.85 -8.26
C GLY A 49 1.10 -1.61 -7.88
N THR A 50 0.51 -0.43 -8.08
CA THR A 50 1.19 0.86 -7.89
C THR A 50 1.11 1.36 -6.46
N SER A 51 0.28 0.70 -5.64
CA SER A 51 -0.06 1.10 -4.27
C SER A 51 -0.37 2.59 -4.16
N LEU A 52 -1.21 3.08 -5.09
CA LEU A 52 -1.56 4.49 -5.22
C LEU A 52 -2.07 5.12 -3.90
N PRO A 53 -2.88 4.44 -3.07
CA PRO A 53 -3.24 4.93 -1.74
C PRO A 53 -2.01 5.22 -0.87
N SER A 54 -1.10 4.24 -0.70
CA SER A 54 0.14 4.45 0.06
C SER A 54 1.05 5.50 -0.56
N LEU A 55 1.14 5.57 -1.89
CA LEU A 55 1.97 6.57 -2.56
C LEU A 55 1.51 8.01 -2.27
N ILE A 56 0.18 8.23 -2.23
CA ILE A 56 -0.40 9.51 -1.82
C ILE A 56 0.00 9.85 -0.37
N LEU A 57 -0.10 8.88 0.54
CA LEU A 57 0.25 9.06 1.94
C LEU A 57 1.75 9.30 2.16
N ALA A 58 2.61 8.64 1.37
CA ALA A 58 4.06 8.77 1.46
C ALA A 58 4.52 10.19 1.08
N ARG A 59 3.83 10.81 0.12
CA ARG A 59 4.11 12.17 -0.36
C ARG A 59 3.60 13.29 0.53
N LEU A 60 2.94 12.97 1.65
CA LEU A 60 2.46 13.99 2.56
C LEU A 60 3.61 14.75 3.24
N PRO A 61 3.38 16.02 3.65
CA PRO A 61 4.31 16.75 4.49
C PRO A 61 4.64 15.97 5.76
N PRO A 62 5.85 16.12 6.34
CA PRO A 62 6.28 15.36 7.52
C PRO A 62 5.27 15.36 8.69
N ALA A 63 4.59 16.49 8.93
CA ALA A 63 3.59 16.62 10.00
C ALA A 63 2.35 15.72 9.82
N LEU A 64 2.07 15.24 8.61
CA LEU A 64 0.92 14.40 8.29
C LEU A 64 1.32 12.98 7.86
N ARG A 65 2.62 12.66 7.88
CA ARG A 65 3.14 11.45 7.25
C ARG A 65 2.94 10.22 8.16
N PRO A 66 2.21 9.19 7.71
CA PRO A 66 2.15 7.91 8.42
C PRO A 66 3.41 7.08 8.23
N CYS A 67 3.54 6.02 9.02
CA CYS A 67 4.39 4.89 8.69
C CYS A 67 3.58 3.90 7.83
N LEU A 68 4.12 3.53 6.67
CA LEU A 68 3.45 2.77 5.64
C LEU A 68 4.09 1.40 5.50
N ILE A 69 3.28 0.36 5.61
CA ILE A 69 3.64 -1.02 5.28
C ILE A 69 2.91 -1.34 4.00
N VAL A 70 3.64 -1.44 2.91
CA VAL A 70 3.09 -1.70 1.58
C VAL A 70 3.39 -3.14 1.23
N THR A 71 2.36 -3.95 1.06
CA THR A 71 2.53 -5.37 0.83
C THR A 71 1.93 -5.82 -0.48
N ASP A 72 2.62 -6.75 -1.16
CA ASP A 72 2.14 -7.41 -2.38
C ASP A 72 2.95 -8.70 -2.63
N LEU A 73 2.66 -9.39 -3.73
CA LEU A 73 3.43 -10.55 -4.20
C LEU A 73 4.83 -10.11 -4.68
N ALA A 74 5.86 -10.94 -4.47
CA ALA A 74 7.24 -10.64 -4.90
C ALA A 74 7.39 -10.06 -6.33
N PRO A 75 6.68 -10.55 -7.37
CA PRO A 75 6.80 -10.00 -8.72
C PRO A 75 6.34 -8.54 -8.87
N ILE A 76 5.48 -8.06 -7.98
CA ILE A 76 4.87 -6.72 -8.03
C ILE A 76 5.70 -5.69 -7.24
N LEU A 77 6.48 -6.15 -6.26
CA LEU A 77 7.26 -5.30 -5.36
C LEU A 77 8.25 -4.37 -6.07
N SER A 78 8.77 -4.76 -7.23
CA SER A 78 9.67 -3.94 -8.06
C SER A 78 8.93 -2.74 -8.69
N ASN A 79 7.68 -2.94 -9.13
CA ASN A 79 6.83 -1.88 -9.67
C ASN A 79 6.43 -0.88 -8.60
N ILE A 80 6.09 -1.37 -7.38
CA ILE A 80 5.80 -0.51 -6.22
C ILE A 80 7.00 0.39 -5.94
N ARG A 81 8.20 -0.20 -5.79
CA ARG A 81 9.43 0.55 -5.52
C ARG A 81 9.75 1.57 -6.61
N ALA A 82 9.67 1.16 -7.87
CA ALA A 82 9.89 2.06 -9.00
C ALA A 82 8.90 3.23 -8.99
N SER A 83 7.63 2.97 -8.68
CA SER A 83 6.60 4.01 -8.55
C SER A 83 6.94 4.98 -7.41
N PHE A 84 7.39 4.50 -6.26
CA PHE A 84 7.79 5.35 -5.14
C PHE A 84 8.98 6.23 -5.51
N ILE A 85 10.02 5.65 -6.11
CA ILE A 85 11.23 6.36 -6.54
C ILE A 85 10.90 7.45 -7.58
N LEU A 86 10.03 7.16 -8.54
CA LEU A 86 9.59 8.13 -9.56
C LEU A 86 8.83 9.34 -8.98
N ASN A 87 8.41 9.25 -7.72
CA ASN A 87 7.66 10.25 -6.99
C ASN A 87 8.44 10.83 -5.81
N ASP A 88 9.77 10.72 -5.82
CA ASP A 88 10.67 11.25 -4.80
C ASP A 88 10.41 10.65 -3.40
N VAL A 89 9.93 9.41 -3.35
CA VAL A 89 9.77 8.64 -2.12
C VAL A 89 10.82 7.53 -2.10
N THR A 90 11.65 7.52 -1.06
CA THR A 90 12.62 6.43 -0.83
C THR A 90 11.88 5.25 -0.21
N PRO A 91 11.68 4.12 -0.93
CA PRO A 91 11.11 2.92 -0.33
C PRO A 91 12.07 2.35 0.71
N ASP A 92 11.53 1.64 1.69
CA ASP A 92 12.26 0.97 2.76
C ASP A 92 13.05 1.91 3.72
N ASP A 93 12.90 3.23 3.54
CA ASP A 93 13.47 4.25 4.42
C ASP A 93 12.44 4.74 5.44
N GLY A 94 12.84 4.83 6.70
CA GLY A 94 12.22 5.51 7.85
C GLY A 94 10.72 5.33 8.11
N HIS A 95 9.88 5.64 7.14
CA HIS A 95 8.42 5.70 7.18
C HIS A 95 7.74 4.87 6.09
N VAL A 96 8.47 4.32 5.12
CA VAL A 96 7.92 3.36 4.15
C VAL A 96 8.63 2.03 4.31
N TRP A 97 7.88 0.96 4.29
CA TRP A 97 8.39 -0.40 4.28
C TRP A 97 7.61 -1.21 3.26
N VAL A 98 8.29 -1.66 2.22
CA VAL A 98 7.68 -2.46 1.17
C VAL A 98 8.13 -3.90 1.35
N ARG A 99 7.21 -4.86 1.44
CA ARG A 99 7.59 -6.28 1.62
C ARG A 99 6.63 -7.23 0.94
N GLU A 100 7.06 -8.47 0.82
CA GLU A 100 6.18 -9.55 0.43
C GLU A 100 5.22 -9.90 1.58
N LEU A 101 3.96 -10.12 1.23
CA LEU A 101 2.98 -10.75 2.10
C LEU A 101 1.96 -11.49 1.24
N LEU A 102 1.94 -12.81 1.32
CA LEU A 102 0.89 -13.60 0.68
C LEU A 102 -0.37 -13.57 1.56
N TRP A 103 -1.51 -13.34 0.92
CA TRP A 103 -2.79 -13.32 1.62
C TRP A 103 -3.12 -14.67 2.24
N GLY A 104 -3.56 -14.65 3.50
CA GLY A 104 -3.91 -15.87 4.25
C GLY A 104 -2.71 -16.66 4.78
N GLU A 105 -1.48 -16.16 4.59
CA GLU A 105 -0.29 -16.78 5.17
C GLU A 105 -0.09 -16.33 6.63
N PHE A 106 0.20 -17.31 7.49
CA PHE A 106 0.52 -17.14 8.91
C PHE A 106 1.93 -17.65 9.20
N GLY A 107 2.49 -17.28 10.33
CA GLY A 107 3.84 -17.69 10.74
C GLY A 107 4.95 -16.79 10.17
N PRO A 108 6.16 -17.34 9.93
CA PRO A 108 7.40 -16.56 9.80
C PRO A 108 7.48 -15.66 8.56
N THR A 109 6.61 -15.89 7.58
CA THR A 109 6.50 -15.13 6.33
C THR A 109 5.15 -14.41 6.20
N GLY A 110 4.22 -14.70 7.12
CA GLY A 110 2.85 -14.24 7.10
C GLY A 110 2.60 -12.95 7.89
N VAL A 111 1.33 -12.70 8.19
CA VAL A 111 0.91 -11.48 8.90
C VAL A 111 1.46 -11.38 10.32
N ASP A 112 1.69 -12.52 10.99
CA ASP A 112 2.24 -12.56 12.34
C ASP A 112 3.65 -11.96 12.37
N ALA A 113 4.50 -12.35 11.41
CA ALA A 113 5.83 -11.77 11.24
C ALA A 113 5.78 -10.26 10.98
N VAL A 114 4.84 -9.79 10.17
CA VAL A 114 4.65 -8.34 9.95
C VAL A 114 4.35 -7.62 11.27
N VAL A 115 3.47 -8.18 12.10
CA VAL A 115 3.10 -7.58 13.38
C VAL A 115 4.27 -7.54 14.35
N GLU A 116 5.07 -8.60 14.41
CA GLU A 116 6.27 -8.66 15.25
C GLU A 116 7.34 -7.65 14.80
N GLU A 117 7.64 -7.62 13.49
CA GLU A 117 8.67 -6.77 12.91
C GLU A 117 8.33 -5.27 12.99
N ILE A 118 7.05 -4.89 13.08
CA ILE A 118 6.66 -3.49 13.35
C ILE A 118 7.26 -3.00 14.66
N GLY A 119 7.32 -3.85 15.70
CA GLY A 119 7.90 -3.49 16.98
C GLY A 119 9.40 -3.19 16.88
N GLU A 120 10.11 -3.85 15.97
CA GLU A 120 11.54 -3.62 15.72
C GLU A 120 11.77 -2.40 14.84
N LYS A 121 11.00 -2.26 13.75
CA LYS A 121 11.15 -1.19 12.77
C LYS A 121 10.69 0.15 13.32
N TRP A 122 9.60 0.14 14.09
CA TRP A 122 8.99 1.32 14.71
C TRP A 122 8.59 1.04 16.16
N PRO A 123 9.53 1.17 17.11
CA PRO A 123 9.31 0.85 18.52
C PRO A 123 8.07 1.52 19.11
N GLY A 124 7.23 0.72 19.75
CA GLY A 124 6.00 1.17 20.41
C GLY A 124 4.81 1.41 19.47
N ARG A 125 4.94 1.13 18.17
CA ARG A 125 3.85 1.25 17.21
C ARG A 125 3.10 -0.06 17.01
N LYS A 126 1.88 0.07 16.52
CA LYS A 126 0.98 -1.01 16.10
C LYS A 126 0.32 -0.61 14.78
N ILE A 127 -0.32 -1.55 14.10
CA ILE A 127 -1.17 -1.24 12.94
C ILE A 127 -2.42 -0.50 13.43
N ASP A 128 -2.62 0.71 12.91
CA ASP A 128 -3.79 1.54 13.22
C ASP A 128 -4.84 1.44 12.10
N TRP A 129 -4.39 1.28 10.85
CA TRP A 129 -5.25 1.21 9.68
C TRP A 129 -4.83 0.08 8.74
N ILE A 130 -5.82 -0.55 8.12
CA ILE A 130 -5.62 -1.48 7.00
C ILE A 130 -6.31 -0.89 5.78
N LEU A 131 -5.55 -0.69 4.71
CA LEU A 131 -6.05 -0.27 3.40
C LEU A 131 -6.08 -1.48 2.47
N GLY A 132 -7.24 -1.74 1.88
CA GLY A 132 -7.38 -2.67 0.77
C GLY A 132 -8.12 -1.96 -0.35
N SER A 133 -7.48 -1.77 -1.50
CA SER A 133 -8.17 -1.34 -2.72
C SER A 133 -8.51 -2.59 -3.49
N ASP A 134 -9.80 -2.83 -3.77
CA ASP A 134 -10.22 -3.97 -4.56
C ASP A 134 -9.83 -5.34 -3.98
N THR A 135 -9.64 -5.45 -2.67
CA THR A 135 -9.10 -6.67 -2.03
C THR A 135 -10.12 -7.81 -1.85
N PHE A 136 -11.42 -7.54 -1.95
CA PHE A 136 -12.48 -8.49 -1.58
C PHE A 136 -13.33 -9.00 -2.77
N TYR A 137 -12.73 -9.35 -3.91
CA TYR A 137 -13.47 -9.73 -5.14
C TYR A 137 -13.82 -11.22 -5.32
N ASP A 138 -13.52 -12.14 -4.39
CA ASP A 138 -13.98 -13.52 -4.56
C ASP A 138 -14.47 -14.21 -3.27
N PRO A 139 -15.77 -14.06 -2.95
CA PRO A 139 -16.48 -15.02 -2.13
C PRO A 139 -17.17 -16.06 -3.04
N LYS A 140 -16.41 -17.04 -3.57
CA LYS A 140 -16.84 -18.31 -4.20
C LYS A 140 -17.01 -18.32 -5.73
N GLY A 141 -15.99 -18.80 -6.44
CA GLY A 141 -16.13 -19.73 -7.57
C GLY A 141 -15.81 -21.16 -7.13
N GLY A 142 -16.82 -21.92 -6.72
CA GLY A 142 -16.68 -23.13 -5.89
C GLY A 142 -15.97 -24.35 -6.48
N TRP A 143 -15.43 -25.17 -5.58
CA TRP A 143 -15.32 -26.63 -5.69
C TRP A 143 -15.53 -27.22 -4.29
N TRP A 144 -16.76 -27.70 -4.06
CA TRP A 144 -17.01 -28.87 -3.23
C TRP A 144 -16.81 -30.10 -4.10
#